data_AF-A0A841V082-F1
#
_entry.id   AF-A0A841V082-F1
#
_cell.length_a   1.000
_cell.length_b   1.000
_cell.length_c   1.000
_cell.angle_alpha   90.00
_cell.angle_beta   90.00
_cell.angle_gamma   90.00
#
_symmetry.space_group_name_H-M   'P 1'
#
loop_
_entity.id
_entity.type
_entity.pdbx_description
1 polymer ?
#
loop_
_entity_poly.entity_id
_entity_poly.type
_entity_poly.pdbx_seq_one_letter_code
_entity_poly.pdbx_strand_id
1 'polypeptide(L)'
;MSIEEALKLLKEYGCIQLKIAQSSEEEEALRQAILLVNQGSESINLGICADNNEEGFKALKSYLQALGYPLPNSLPEDQPEQGSVYIKYNTQRQASYLDSYTGTYRGVLISCQSENDQLVGTYGHFPLDLFSEEA
;
A
#
# COMPACT_ATOMS: atom_id res chain seq x y z
N MET A 1 1.54 -4.47 -19.92
CA MET A 1 0.70 -3.39 -19.38
C MET A 1 1.43 -2.07 -19.59
N SER A 2 0.74 -1.06 -20.10
CA SER A 2 1.26 0.31 -20.22
C SER A 2 1.05 1.09 -18.92
N ILE A 3 1.74 2.24 -18.77
CA ILE A 3 1.57 3.10 -17.60
C ILE A 3 0.15 3.67 -17.49
N GLU A 4 -0.49 3.97 -18.63
CA GLU A 4 -1.86 4.48 -18.68
C GLU A 4 -2.87 3.39 -18.26
N GLU A 5 -2.66 2.15 -18.70
CA GLU A 5 -3.48 0.99 -18.29
C GLU A 5 -3.34 0.73 -16.78
N ALA A 6 -2.11 0.77 -16.25
CA ALA A 6 -1.85 0.63 -14.83
C ALA A 6 -2.56 1.72 -14.03
N LEU A 7 -2.38 3.00 -14.40
CA LEU A 7 -3.03 4.12 -13.73
C LEU A 7 -4.55 4.04 -13.78
N LYS A 8 -5.12 3.61 -14.91
CA LYS A 8 -6.56 3.38 -15.03
C LYS A 8 -7.02 2.30 -14.05
N LEU A 9 -6.32 1.16 -13.99
CA LEU A 9 -6.63 0.07 -13.07
C LEU A 9 -6.54 0.53 -11.61
N LEU A 10 -5.45 1.20 -11.21
CA LEU A 10 -5.26 1.65 -9.83
C LEU A 10 -6.34 2.66 -9.39
N LYS A 11 -6.80 3.52 -10.30
CA LYS A 11 -7.87 4.50 -10.03
C LYS A 11 -9.22 3.83 -9.76
N GLU A 12 -9.48 2.63 -10.29
CA GLU A 12 -10.72 1.90 -10.01
C GLU A 12 -10.82 1.49 -8.53
N TYR A 13 -9.68 1.22 -7.88
CA TYR A 13 -9.61 0.91 -6.46
C TYR A 13 -9.73 2.14 -5.56
N GLY A 14 -9.60 3.35 -6.12
CA GLY A 14 -9.81 4.63 -5.43
C GLY A 14 -11.27 5.04 -5.24
N CYS A 15 -12.22 4.27 -5.79
CA CYS A 15 -13.65 4.59 -5.73
C CYS A 15 -14.31 4.13 -4.41
N ILE A 16 -15.48 4.72 -4.10
CA ILE A 16 -16.23 4.67 -2.81
C ILE A 16 -16.53 3.23 -2.30
N GLN A 17 -16.37 2.21 -3.13
CA GLN A 17 -16.55 0.80 -2.73
C GLN A 17 -15.21 0.07 -2.82
N LEU A 18 -14.83 -0.61 -1.72
CA LEU A 18 -13.68 -1.51 -1.66
C LEU A 18 -13.82 -2.57 -2.76
N LYS A 19 -13.07 -2.39 -3.85
CA LYS A 19 -12.93 -3.40 -4.88
C LYS A 19 -11.94 -4.44 -4.35
N ILE A 20 -12.40 -5.68 -4.24
CA ILE A 20 -11.56 -6.82 -3.85
C ILE A 20 -11.26 -7.58 -5.15
N ALA A 21 -9.99 -7.89 -5.39
CA ALA A 21 -9.62 -8.78 -6.49
C ALA A 21 -10.27 -10.14 -6.27
N GLN A 22 -10.96 -10.66 -7.28
CA GLN A 22 -11.78 -11.87 -7.19
C GLN A 22 -11.09 -13.11 -7.77
N SER A 23 -9.91 -12.94 -8.38
CA SER A 23 -9.10 -14.05 -8.88
C SER A 23 -7.60 -13.75 -8.80
N SER A 24 -6.79 -14.81 -8.85
CA SER A 24 -5.33 -14.70 -8.89
C SER A 24 -4.83 -13.90 -10.09
N GLU A 25 -5.54 -13.92 -11.24
CA GLU A 25 -5.18 -13.07 -12.38
C GLU A 25 -5.42 -11.58 -12.11
N GLU A 26 -6.49 -11.22 -11.39
CA GLU A 26 -6.76 -9.83 -11.02
C GLU A 26 -5.74 -9.30 -10.00
N GLU A 27 -5.35 -10.14 -9.04
CA GLU A 27 -4.27 -9.81 -8.10
C GLU A 27 -2.95 -9.62 -8.83
N GLU A 28 -2.61 -10.50 -9.78
CA GLU A 28 -1.38 -10.36 -10.53
C GLU A 28 -1.39 -9.10 -11.40
N ALA A 29 -2.51 -8.79 -12.05
CA ALA A 29 -2.67 -7.52 -12.76
C ALA A 29 -2.51 -6.31 -11.81
N LEU A 30 -3.04 -6.38 -10.59
CA LEU A 30 -2.89 -5.33 -9.60
C LEU A 30 -1.44 -5.18 -9.13
N ARG A 31 -0.76 -6.29 -8.84
CA ARG A 31 0.68 -6.34 -8.49
C ARG A 31 1.52 -5.68 -9.59
N GLN A 32 1.32 -6.08 -10.83
CA GLN A 32 2.04 -5.51 -11.99
C GLN A 32 1.77 -4.01 -12.17
N ALA A 33 0.53 -3.56 -11.98
CA ALA A 33 0.18 -2.14 -12.07
C ALA A 33 0.86 -1.29 -10.99
N ILE A 34 0.87 -1.78 -9.75
CA ILE A 34 1.52 -1.11 -8.62
C ILE A 34 3.04 -1.03 -8.85
N LEU A 35 3.68 -2.12 -9.28
CA LEU A 35 5.11 -2.16 -9.57
C LEU A 35 5.48 -1.15 -10.67
N LEU A 36 4.67 -1.07 -11.74
CA LEU A 36 4.92 -0.17 -12.85
C LEU A 36 4.80 1.30 -12.44
N VAL A 37 3.80 1.66 -11.63
CA VAL A 37 3.64 3.03 -11.12
C VAL A 37 4.75 3.39 -10.14
N ASN A 38 5.19 2.46 -9.29
CA ASN A 38 6.32 2.66 -8.39
C ASN A 38 7.62 2.93 -9.17
N GLN A 39 7.90 2.19 -10.24
CA GLN A 39 9.09 2.39 -11.07
C GLN A 39 9.14 3.78 -11.74
N GLY A 40 7.98 4.38 -12.02
CA GLY A 40 7.88 5.74 -12.56
C GLY A 40 7.87 6.84 -11.49
N SER A 41 7.76 6.48 -10.21
CA SER A 41 7.65 7.42 -9.10
C SER A 41 9.03 7.70 -8.49
N GLU A 42 9.26 8.93 -8.03
CA GLU A 42 10.49 9.29 -7.32
C GLU A 42 10.46 8.82 -5.87
N SER A 43 9.28 8.89 -5.26
CA SER A 43 9.04 8.39 -3.92
C SER A 43 7.57 8.06 -3.73
N ILE A 44 7.29 7.25 -2.72
CA ILE A 44 5.93 6.87 -2.36
C ILE A 44 5.73 7.02 -0.85
N ASN A 45 4.47 7.22 -0.45
CA ASN A 45 4.03 7.03 0.91
C ASN A 45 3.03 5.88 0.93
N LEU A 46 3.18 4.97 1.89
CA LEU A 46 2.22 3.93 2.18
C LEU A 46 1.34 4.39 3.35
N GLY A 47 0.04 4.15 3.26
CA GLY A 47 -0.93 4.33 4.34
C GLY A 47 -1.73 3.05 4.52
N ILE A 48 -1.66 2.41 5.67
CA ILE A 48 -2.21 1.06 5.88
C ILE A 48 -3.26 1.15 6.97
N CYS A 49 -4.49 0.77 6.64
CA CYS A 49 -5.59 0.63 7.59
C CYS A 49 -5.79 -0.86 7.87
N ALA A 50 -5.57 -1.31 9.11
CA ALA A 50 -5.63 -2.72 9.49
C ALA A 50 -6.44 -2.92 10.79
N ASP A 51 -6.88 -4.14 11.07
CA ASP A 51 -7.62 -4.44 12.31
C ASP A 51 -6.73 -4.50 13.55
N ASN A 52 -5.42 -4.65 13.36
CA ASN A 52 -4.42 -4.66 14.42
C ASN A 52 -3.01 -4.38 13.87
N ASN A 53 -2.07 -4.15 14.79
CA ASN A 53 -0.65 -3.93 14.48
C ASN A 53 -0.01 -5.04 13.65
N GLU A 54 -0.26 -6.30 14.01
CA GLU A 54 0.39 -7.45 13.36
C GLU A 54 0.04 -7.49 11.87
N GLU A 55 -1.24 -7.37 11.54
CA GLU A 55 -1.74 -7.32 10.18
C GLU A 55 -1.18 -6.10 9.42
N GLY A 56 -1.20 -4.92 10.05
CA GLY A 56 -0.71 -3.69 9.44
C GLY A 56 0.80 -3.73 9.13
N PHE A 57 1.61 -4.23 10.06
CA PHE A 57 3.06 -4.36 9.87
C PHE A 57 3.41 -5.49 8.90
N LYS A 58 2.64 -6.58 8.87
CA LYS A 58 2.79 -7.63 7.86
C LYS A 58 2.57 -7.06 6.46
N ALA A 59 1.48 -6.30 6.26
CA ALA A 59 1.21 -5.61 4.99
C ALA A 59 2.31 -4.60 4.64
N LEU A 60 2.81 -3.83 5.60
CA LEU A 60 3.91 -2.89 5.35
C LEU A 60 5.16 -3.60 4.83
N LYS A 61 5.57 -4.68 5.50
CA LYS A 61 6.78 -5.44 5.14
C LYS A 61 6.64 -6.04 3.74
N SER A 62 5.52 -6.69 3.44
CA SER A 62 5.29 -7.34 2.15
C SER A 62 5.27 -6.34 1.00
N TYR A 63 4.58 -5.21 1.15
CA TYR A 63 4.56 -4.14 0.15
C TYR A 63 5.95 -3.53 -0.07
N LEU A 64 6.69 -3.21 1.00
CA LEU A 64 8.03 -2.64 0.85
C LEU A 64 8.99 -3.59 0.14
N GLN A 65 8.97 -4.87 0.49
CA GLN A 65 9.79 -5.90 -0.16
C GLN A 65 9.47 -6.02 -1.65
N ALA A 66 8.18 -6.14 -2.00
CA ALA A 66 7.77 -6.25 -3.40
C ALA A 66 8.14 -5.01 -4.22
N LEU A 67 8.03 -3.83 -3.63
CA LEU A 67 8.36 -2.55 -4.27
C LEU A 67 9.87 -2.25 -4.31
N GLY A 68 10.71 -3.10 -3.72
CA GLY A 68 12.16 -2.95 -3.71
C GLY A 68 12.71 -1.93 -2.70
N TYR A 69 11.91 -1.55 -1.69
CA TYR A 69 12.36 -0.67 -0.61
C TYR A 69 12.94 -1.49 0.55
N PRO A 70 13.96 -0.95 1.25
CA PRO A 70 14.47 -1.59 2.45
C PRO A 70 13.39 -1.62 3.54
N LEU A 71 13.40 -2.70 4.31
CA LEU A 71 12.58 -2.79 5.50
C LEU A 71 13.04 -1.76 6.55
N PRO A 72 12.11 -1.13 7.29
CA PRO A 72 12.47 -0.24 8.39
C PRO A 72 13.24 -1.00 9.47
N ASN A 73 14.32 -0.40 9.96
CA ASN A 73 15.17 -0.96 11.02
C ASN A 73 14.43 -1.13 12.35
N SER A 74 13.44 -0.29 12.59
CA SER A 74 12.59 -0.33 13.78
C SER A 74 11.17 0.01 13.37
N LEU A 75 10.25 -0.88 13.68
CA LEU A 75 8.82 -0.57 13.66
C LEU A 75 8.39 -0.32 15.10
N PRO A 76 7.38 0.53 15.35
CA PRO A 76 6.77 0.66 16.66
C PRO A 76 5.91 -0.59 16.98
N GLU A 77 6.47 -1.79 16.83
CA GLU A 77 5.86 -3.09 17.18
C GLU A 77 5.63 -3.20 18.70
N ASP A 78 6.41 -2.45 19.49
CA ASP A 78 6.36 -2.47 20.96
C ASP A 78 5.21 -1.67 21.58
N GLN A 79 4.36 -1.03 20.77
CA GLN A 79 3.15 -0.34 21.25
C GLN A 79 1.93 -1.16 20.87
N PRO A 80 1.48 -2.12 21.69
CA PRO A 80 0.26 -2.88 21.42
C PRO A 80 -0.94 -1.93 21.51
N GLU A 81 -1.28 -1.30 20.40
CA GLU A 81 -2.55 -0.64 20.26
C GLU A 81 -3.65 -1.71 20.21
N GLN A 82 -4.63 -1.58 21.09
CA GLN A 82 -5.79 -2.46 21.07
C GLN A 82 -6.77 -1.95 20.01
N GLY A 83 -6.92 -2.70 18.93
CA GLY A 83 -7.90 -2.45 17.88
C GLY A 83 -7.26 -1.97 16.57
N SER A 84 -8.09 -1.38 15.72
CA SER A 84 -7.72 -1.02 14.37
C SER A 84 -6.72 0.13 14.33
N VAL A 85 -5.78 0.06 13.40
CA VAL A 85 -4.63 0.97 13.33
C VAL A 85 -4.43 1.55 11.94
N TYR A 86 -3.78 2.71 11.92
CA TYR A 86 -3.31 3.38 10.72
C TYR A 86 -1.79 3.50 10.77
N ILE A 87 -1.10 2.88 9.81
CA ILE A 87 0.34 2.96 9.65
C ILE A 87 0.65 3.82 8.43
N LYS A 88 1.41 4.90 8.61
CA LYS A 88 1.95 5.69 7.51
C LYS A 88 3.45 5.48 7.40
N TYR A 89 3.94 5.14 6.21
CA TYR A 89 5.36 5.00 5.94
C TYR A 89 5.78 5.89 4.77
N ASN A 90 6.82 6.70 4.98
CA ASN A 90 7.40 7.54 3.93
C ASN A 90 8.71 6.92 3.44
N THR A 91 8.76 6.48 2.18
CA THR A 91 9.96 5.78 1.66
C THR A 91 11.16 6.70 1.50
N GLN A 92 10.95 8.00 1.27
CA GLN A 92 12.01 9.00 1.14
C GLN A 92 12.70 9.31 2.48
N ARG A 93 11.92 9.42 3.57
CA ARG A 93 12.40 9.70 4.93
C ARG A 93 12.70 8.44 5.73
N GLN A 94 12.29 7.27 5.22
CA GLN A 94 12.36 5.97 5.89
C GLN A 94 11.79 6.01 7.31
N ALA A 95 10.65 6.70 7.45
CA ALA A 95 10.01 6.96 8.74
C ALA A 95 8.58 6.40 8.75
N SER A 96 8.23 5.71 9.83
CA SER A 96 6.89 5.20 10.10
C SER A 96 6.18 6.02 11.18
N TYR A 97 4.87 6.14 11.05
CA TYR A 97 3.96 6.65 12.07
C TYR A 97 2.84 5.62 12.28
N LEU A 98 2.47 5.38 13.53
CA LEU A 98 1.39 4.49 13.94
C LEU A 98 0.37 5.32 14.74
N ASP A 99 -0.91 5.08 14.49
CA ASP A 99 -2.01 5.72 15.22
C ASP A 99 -3.22 4.78 15.30
N SER A 100 -4.08 5.04 16.27
CA SER A 100 -5.39 4.41 16.38
C SER A 100 -6.27 4.82 15.19
N TYR A 101 -7.01 3.86 14.64
CA TYR A 101 -7.84 4.09 13.46
C TYR A 101 -9.29 3.71 13.72
N THR A 102 -10.18 4.70 13.72
CA THR A 102 -11.63 4.49 13.93
C THR A 102 -12.41 4.40 12.62
N GLY A 103 -11.73 4.48 11.47
CA GLY A 103 -12.36 4.39 10.16
C GLY A 103 -12.73 2.96 9.77
N THR A 104 -13.59 2.85 8.77
CA THR A 104 -14.14 1.56 8.29
C THR A 104 -13.31 0.93 7.18
N TYR A 105 -12.34 1.64 6.60
CA TYR A 105 -11.54 1.12 5.49
C TYR A 105 -10.46 0.16 6.01
N ARG A 106 -10.15 -0.86 5.20
CA ARG A 106 -9.02 -1.75 5.39
C ARG A 106 -8.26 -1.89 4.08
N GLY A 107 -6.94 -1.97 4.17
CA GLY A 107 -6.08 -2.04 3.00
C GLY A 107 -4.98 -0.98 2.97
N VAL A 108 -4.28 -0.93 1.84
CA VAL A 108 -3.09 -0.12 1.62
C VAL A 108 -3.39 0.99 0.62
N LEU A 109 -3.09 2.22 1.01
CA LEU A 109 -3.02 3.40 0.16
C LEU A 109 -1.57 3.60 -0.27
N ILE A 110 -1.37 3.93 -1.55
CA ILE A 110 -0.08 4.30 -2.11
C ILE A 110 -0.19 5.72 -2.66
N SER A 111 0.47 6.68 -2.02
CA SER A 111 0.60 8.05 -2.52
C SER A 111 1.93 8.19 -3.26
N CYS A 112 1.88 8.43 -4.56
CA CYS A 112 3.05 8.57 -5.41
C CYS A 112 3.45 10.04 -5.59
N GLN A 113 4.75 10.32 -5.52
CA GLN A 113 5.36 11.61 -5.82
C GLN A 113 6.27 11.44 -7.05
N SER A 114 6.17 12.34 -8.02
CA SER A 114 6.95 12.34 -9.26
C SER A 114 6.88 13.73 -9.91
N GLU A 115 7.89 14.11 -10.70
CA GLU A 115 7.80 15.22 -11.65
C GLU A 115 6.76 14.99 -12.77
N ASN A 116 6.39 13.73 -13.03
CA ASN A 116 5.32 13.41 -13.96
C ASN A 116 3.95 13.51 -13.28
N ASP A 117 3.23 14.59 -13.57
CA ASP A 117 1.88 14.88 -13.04
C ASP A 117 0.88 13.72 -13.20
N GLN A 118 1.07 12.83 -14.19
CA GLN A 118 0.15 11.70 -14.39
C GLN A 118 0.28 10.62 -13.29
N LEU A 119 1.47 10.51 -12.70
CA LEU A 119 1.79 9.55 -11.63
C LEU A 119 1.52 10.11 -10.24
N VAL A 120 1.39 11.44 -10.12
CA VAL A 120 1.06 12.08 -8.84
C VAL A 120 -0.38 11.75 -8.47
N GLY A 121 -0.55 11.09 -7.33
CA GLY A 121 -1.86 10.66 -6.86
C GLY A 121 -1.80 9.76 -5.65
N THR A 122 -2.96 9.49 -5.06
CA THR A 122 -3.13 8.44 -4.04
C THR A 122 -4.07 7.38 -4.59
N TYR A 123 -3.63 6.13 -4.54
CA TYR A 123 -4.35 4.98 -5.08
C TYR A 123 -4.62 3.96 -3.97
N GLY A 124 -5.69 3.19 -4.12
CA GLY A 124 -6.15 2.19 -3.13
C GLY A 124 -7.48 2.59 -2.47
N HIS A 125 -7.98 1.84 -1.49
CA HIS A 125 -7.25 0.86 -0.67
C HIS A 125 -7.07 -0.48 -1.40
N PHE A 126 -5.82 -0.94 -1.50
CA PHE A 126 -5.46 -2.26 -2.04
C PHE A 126 -5.50 -3.33 -0.93
N PRO A 127 -5.63 -4.62 -1.27
CA PRO A 127 -5.65 -5.70 -0.27
C PRO A 127 -4.40 -5.72 0.62
N LEU A 128 -4.55 -5.97 1.92
CA LEU A 128 -3.44 -6.00 2.89
C LEU A 128 -2.44 -7.12 2.58
N ASP A 129 -2.94 -8.21 2.02
CA ASP A 129 -2.21 -9.43 1.68
C ASP A 129 -1.76 -9.51 0.22
N LEU A 130 -1.98 -8.47 -0.60
CA LEU A 130 -1.69 -8.46 -2.04
C LEU A 130 -0.26 -8.88 -2.41
N PHE A 131 0.72 -8.61 -1.55
CA PHE A 131 2.13 -9.01 -1.76
C PHE A 131 2.61 -10.03 -0.73
N SER A 132 1.70 -10.64 0.04
CA SER A 132 2.07 -11.75 0.91
C SER A 132 2.49 -12.92 0.03
N GLU A 133 3.57 -13.60 0.40
CA GLU A 133 3.87 -14.91 -0.16
C GLU A 133 2.70 -15.84 0.20
N GLU A 134 2.04 -16.43 -0.79
CA GLU A 134 1.20 -17.61 -0.54
C GLU A 134 2.12 -18.67 0.08
N ALA A 135 1.81 -19.09 1.30
CA ALA A 135 2.53 -20.15 2.00
C ALA A 135 2.28 -21.52 1.33
#